data_AF-A0A958DBN3-F1
#
_entry.id   AF-A0A958DBN3-F1
#
_cell.length_a   1.000
_cell.length_b   1.000
_cell.length_c   1.000
_cell.angle_alpha   90.00
_cell.angle_beta   90.00
_cell.angle_gamma   90.00
#
_symmetry.space_group_name_H-M   'P 1'
#
loop_
_entity.id
_entity.type
_entity.pdbx_description
1 polymer ?
#
loop_
_entity_poly.entity_id
_entity_poly.type
_entity_poly.pdbx_seq_one_letter_code
_entity_poly.pdbx_strand_id
1 'polypeptide(L)'
;MILAVSAIIVLLAATACGGKDDSTPPPADTPVAQATAVVEDTATPTPVPPTPTAVPPTATPTVAVEATDEVTSTAVLPDVPVPDDAQNVTYEFEELLFSSPSDVATLLAFYRSVLSDDNWQEETDTALVNDALAYTSFDRDGETIGVTIIAFDGASEATIDLSGAPSLSGSDAGDEDMAGGSGYTIADWPTPSDATNIDVTGDTLTFNSALSLAEIAEFYRPTFETMDLGTSCLDDAADYTSISCSYSNGDIAVNFFAFEGFDDTEVEIEFTNYALETPAQSTAGTGELGVENKDGFPMPDDYTSYASEGSNFRTSIEASSPSDLGTLTEFFQTQLADSGWTLEDGEGTDTSATLRFSGPDGDLTVDLTAGDETTISMVLKDAAAAEEAGILPPAGQARVYLVNFADIDLTVSINGEEIDVAAGAGMESPDDAPTLDLSPGEYEVTTTVDGNSVTDQITLGADEVWGLLLDEQGALPLQMF
;
A
#
# COMPACT_ATOMS: atom_id res chain seq x y z
N MET A 1 11.18 18.11 4.96
CA MET A 1 11.11 17.39 3.67
C MET A 1 11.24 15.89 3.92
N ILE A 2 10.21 15.31 4.52
CA ILE A 2 9.99 13.85 4.60
C ILE A 2 8.50 13.72 4.32
N LEU A 3 8.17 13.22 3.14
CA LEU A 3 6.82 13.04 2.64
C LEU A 3 6.45 11.56 2.76
N ALA A 4 5.20 11.32 3.18
CA ALA A 4 4.36 10.17 2.87
C ALA A 4 5.02 8.78 2.88
N VAL A 5 4.96 8.10 4.04
CA VAL A 5 4.91 6.63 4.07
C VAL A 5 3.43 6.26 4.04
N SER A 6 2.86 6.22 2.84
CA SER A 6 1.57 5.57 2.58
C SER A 6 1.79 4.50 1.52
N ALA A 7 1.34 3.28 1.85
CA ALA A 7 1.37 2.07 1.04
C ALA A 7 2.76 1.64 0.47
N ILE A 8 3.60 1.02 1.31
CA ILE A 8 4.68 0.13 0.84
C ILE A 8 4.12 -1.29 0.77
N ILE A 9 3.72 -1.71 -0.44
CA ILE A 9 3.35 -3.10 -0.74
C ILE A 9 4.64 -3.89 -1.03
N VAL A 10 5.02 -4.83 -0.15
CA VAL A 10 6.23 -5.66 -0.28
C VAL A 10 5.94 -6.89 -1.14
N LEU A 11 6.34 -6.91 -2.41
CA LEU A 11 6.12 -8.03 -3.35
C LEU A 11 7.32 -8.98 -3.39
N LEU A 12 7.08 -10.22 -2.96
CA LEU A 12 8.05 -11.30 -2.78
C LEU A 12 7.85 -12.34 -3.89
N ALA A 13 8.83 -12.50 -4.79
CA ALA A 13 8.86 -13.58 -5.77
C ALA A 13 10.08 -14.49 -5.52
N ALA A 14 9.84 -15.74 -5.13
CA ALA A 14 10.90 -16.72 -4.89
C ALA A 14 11.19 -17.54 -6.16
N THR A 15 12.21 -17.15 -6.93
CA THR A 15 12.67 -17.96 -8.08
C THR A 15 13.66 -19.06 -7.66
N ALA A 16 13.15 -20.24 -7.31
CA ALA A 16 13.98 -21.39 -6.93
C ALA A 16 14.68 -22.06 -8.14
N CYS A 17 15.96 -21.75 -8.37
CA CYS A 17 16.85 -22.54 -9.25
C CYS A 17 17.72 -23.52 -8.44
N GLY A 18 17.37 -24.81 -8.50
CA GLY A 18 18.11 -25.89 -7.84
C GLY A 18 19.48 -26.20 -8.48
N GLY A 19 20.55 -25.96 -7.71
CA GLY A 19 21.89 -26.51 -7.94
C GLY A 19 22.21 -27.59 -6.90
N LYS A 20 22.24 -28.85 -7.34
CA LYS A 20 22.44 -30.04 -6.49
C LYS A 20 23.93 -30.41 -6.48
N ASP A 21 24.67 -29.98 -5.46
CA ASP A 21 26.05 -30.45 -5.22
C ASP A 21 26.05 -31.59 -4.19
N ASP A 22 26.10 -32.83 -4.70
CA ASP A 22 26.36 -34.04 -3.93
C ASP A 22 27.85 -34.11 -3.55
N SER A 23 28.15 -33.95 -2.26
CA SER A 23 29.47 -34.29 -1.68
C SER A 23 29.31 -35.24 -0.51
N THR A 24 29.43 -36.55 -0.76
CA THR A 24 29.59 -37.59 0.26
C THR A 24 31.07 -38.03 0.34
N PRO A 25 31.65 -38.24 1.53
CA PRO A 25 33.05 -38.65 1.69
C PRO A 25 33.27 -40.16 1.46
N PRO A 26 34.52 -40.61 1.20
CA PRO A 26 34.78 -41.94 0.66
C PRO A 26 34.98 -43.00 1.76
N PRO A 27 34.78 -44.30 1.45
CA PRO A 27 35.37 -45.38 2.22
C PRO A 27 36.64 -45.93 1.57
N ALA A 28 37.43 -46.58 2.42
CA ALA A 28 38.80 -47.01 2.22
C ALA A 28 39.02 -48.18 1.24
N ASP A 29 40.21 -48.13 0.61
CA ASP A 29 41.13 -49.19 0.17
C ASP A 29 40.60 -50.60 -0.20
N THR A 30 40.85 -51.01 -1.44
CA THR A 30 41.67 -52.19 -1.84
C THR A 30 41.78 -52.28 -3.39
N PRO A 31 42.90 -52.74 -3.99
CA PRO A 31 43.26 -52.45 -5.38
C PRO A 31 43.10 -53.63 -6.37
N VAL A 32 43.32 -53.27 -7.65
CA VAL A 32 43.73 -54.09 -8.82
C VAL A 32 42.61 -54.63 -9.73
N ALA A 33 42.48 -54.05 -10.93
CA ALA A 33 42.87 -54.67 -12.21
C ALA A 33 42.61 -53.74 -13.40
N GLN A 34 43.64 -53.59 -14.26
CA GLN A 34 43.59 -52.89 -15.54
C GLN A 34 42.83 -53.71 -16.60
N ALA A 35 42.04 -53.06 -17.44
CA ALA A 35 41.76 -53.53 -18.79
C ALA A 35 41.50 -52.34 -19.72
N THR A 36 42.37 -52.21 -20.72
CA THR A 36 42.32 -51.26 -21.83
C THR A 36 41.41 -51.80 -22.93
N ALA A 37 40.54 -50.97 -23.52
CA ALA A 37 40.03 -51.22 -24.87
C ALA A 37 39.62 -49.91 -25.56
N VAL A 38 40.29 -49.66 -26.67
CA VAL A 38 40.01 -48.71 -27.76
C VAL A 38 38.92 -49.32 -28.65
N VAL A 39 38.20 -48.48 -29.41
CA VAL A 39 37.53 -48.68 -30.73
C VAL A 39 36.21 -47.90 -30.71
N GLU A 40 35.71 -47.22 -31.74
CA GLU A 40 36.15 -46.65 -33.02
C GLU A 40 34.84 -46.07 -33.60
N ASP A 41 34.98 -44.99 -34.36
CA ASP A 41 33.93 -44.19 -34.99
C ASP A 41 33.31 -44.92 -36.20
N THR A 42 31.98 -44.90 -36.34
CA THR A 42 31.30 -45.16 -37.62
C THR A 42 29.97 -44.40 -37.72
N ALA A 43 29.99 -43.33 -38.52
CA ALA A 43 28.82 -42.69 -39.13
C ALA A 43 28.27 -43.50 -40.33
N THR A 44 26.95 -43.49 -40.58
CA THR A 44 26.27 -43.36 -41.91
C THR A 44 24.70 -43.32 -41.73
N PRO A 45 23.85 -43.06 -42.77
CA PRO A 45 23.33 -41.76 -43.22
C PRO A 45 21.79 -41.59 -43.13
N THR A 46 21.37 -40.36 -43.45
CA THR A 46 20.02 -39.82 -43.69
C THR A 46 19.21 -40.53 -44.80
N PRO A 47 17.87 -40.46 -44.74
CA PRO A 47 17.04 -40.35 -45.94
C PRO A 47 16.22 -39.04 -45.99
N VAL A 48 16.19 -38.47 -47.19
CA VAL A 48 15.44 -37.26 -47.60
C VAL A 48 13.93 -37.55 -47.74
N PRO A 49 13.05 -36.59 -47.39
CA PRO A 49 11.72 -36.49 -47.98
C PRO A 49 11.50 -35.19 -48.79
N PRO A 50 10.45 -35.15 -49.64
CA PRO A 50 10.45 -34.38 -50.88
C PRO A 50 9.95 -32.94 -50.76
N THR A 51 10.41 -32.12 -51.69
CA THR A 51 9.98 -30.76 -52.03
C THR A 51 8.49 -30.65 -52.33
N PRO A 52 7.77 -29.67 -51.74
CA PRO A 52 6.50 -29.20 -52.27
C PRO A 52 6.62 -27.84 -52.97
N THR A 53 5.85 -27.75 -54.04
CA THR A 53 5.68 -26.70 -55.05
C THR A 53 5.11 -25.39 -54.50
N ALA A 54 5.59 -24.27 -55.04
CA ALA A 54 5.11 -22.91 -54.79
C ALA A 54 3.67 -22.68 -55.31
N VAL A 55 2.87 -21.97 -54.52
CA VAL A 55 1.53 -21.44 -54.86
C VAL A 55 1.51 -19.93 -54.58
N PRO A 56 0.90 -19.08 -55.44
CA PRO A 56 1.01 -17.61 -55.40
C PRO A 56 0.10 -16.95 -54.33
N PRO A 57 0.33 -15.65 -53.99
CA PRO A 57 -0.36 -15.00 -52.89
C PRO A 57 -1.73 -14.47 -53.32
N THR A 58 -2.78 -14.72 -52.52
CA THR A 58 -4.07 -14.01 -52.64
C THR A 58 -4.83 -14.00 -51.31
N ALA A 59 -5.23 -12.77 -50.95
CA ALA A 59 -6.35 -12.35 -50.09
C ALA A 59 -6.29 -12.58 -48.56
N THR A 60 -6.16 -11.44 -47.88
CA THR A 60 -6.73 -11.07 -46.59
C THR A 60 -8.14 -11.63 -46.35
N PRO A 61 -8.39 -12.13 -45.13
CA PRO A 61 -9.70 -12.02 -44.50
C PRO A 61 -9.63 -11.20 -43.21
N THR A 62 -10.45 -10.16 -43.20
CA THR A 62 -10.98 -9.44 -42.05
C THR A 62 -11.66 -10.42 -41.09
N VAL A 63 -11.30 -10.37 -39.80
CA VAL A 63 -12.15 -10.86 -38.71
C VAL A 63 -12.32 -9.69 -37.76
N ALA A 64 -13.56 -9.21 -37.68
CA ALA A 64 -14.04 -8.27 -36.70
C ALA A 64 -14.18 -9.00 -35.36
N VAL A 65 -13.66 -8.39 -34.29
CA VAL A 65 -14.06 -8.71 -32.92
C VAL A 65 -15.00 -7.59 -32.51
N GLU A 66 -16.24 -7.97 -32.20
CA GLU A 66 -17.24 -7.07 -31.61
C GLU A 66 -16.75 -6.68 -30.20
N ALA A 67 -16.59 -5.38 -29.98
CA ALA A 67 -16.45 -4.81 -28.65
C ALA A 67 -17.84 -4.76 -28.02
N THR A 68 -17.97 -5.34 -26.83
CA THR A 68 -19.12 -5.19 -25.96
C THR A 68 -18.92 -3.88 -25.21
N ASP A 69 -19.81 -2.92 -25.41
CA ASP A 69 -19.88 -1.67 -24.65
C ASP A 69 -20.26 -1.99 -23.19
N GLU A 70 -19.33 -1.80 -22.26
CA GLU A 70 -19.65 -1.42 -20.88
C GLU A 70 -19.22 0.02 -20.66
N VAL A 71 -20.16 0.84 -20.19
CA VAL A 71 -20.01 2.27 -19.98
C VAL A 71 -19.37 2.45 -18.60
N THR A 72 -18.05 2.58 -18.56
CA THR A 72 -17.34 3.10 -17.39
C THR A 72 -17.44 4.62 -17.39
N SER A 73 -17.90 5.15 -16.25
CA SER A 73 -17.93 6.57 -15.93
C SER A 73 -16.51 7.15 -16.04
N THR A 74 -16.32 8.09 -16.96
CA THR A 74 -15.00 8.63 -17.31
C THR A 74 -14.77 9.93 -16.55
N ALA A 75 -14.10 9.87 -15.40
CA ALA A 75 -13.28 10.99 -14.95
C ALA A 75 -12.07 11.04 -15.89
N VAL A 76 -11.90 12.14 -16.63
CA VAL A 76 -10.82 12.27 -17.62
C VAL A 76 -9.55 12.65 -16.88
N LEU A 77 -8.86 11.64 -16.33
CA LEU A 77 -7.52 11.79 -15.78
C LEU A 77 -6.54 12.31 -16.85
N PRO A 78 -5.48 13.04 -16.48
CA PRO A 78 -4.43 13.43 -17.43
C PRO A 78 -3.84 12.19 -18.12
N ASP A 79 -3.60 12.29 -19.44
CA ASP A 79 -3.07 11.22 -20.28
C ASP A 79 -1.55 11.06 -20.02
N VAL A 80 -1.21 10.59 -18.81
CA VAL A 80 0.16 10.26 -18.44
C VAL A 80 0.57 9.05 -19.26
N PRO A 81 1.66 9.16 -20.02
CA PRO A 81 2.05 8.09 -20.92
C PRO A 81 2.51 6.89 -20.12
N VAL A 82 1.90 5.75 -20.40
CA VAL A 82 2.25 4.46 -19.81
C VAL A 82 3.28 3.76 -20.73
N PRO A 83 4.40 3.23 -20.21
CA PRO A 83 5.34 2.44 -21.00
C PRO A 83 4.67 1.24 -21.70
N ASP A 84 5.13 0.89 -22.91
CA ASP A 84 4.57 -0.24 -23.69
C ASP A 84 4.69 -1.61 -22.98
N ASP A 85 5.59 -1.73 -22.01
CA ASP A 85 5.84 -2.95 -21.25
C ASP A 85 5.17 -2.95 -19.86
N ALA A 86 4.37 -1.94 -19.56
CA ALA A 86 3.60 -1.87 -18.33
C ALA A 86 2.55 -3.00 -18.25
N GLN A 87 2.36 -3.50 -17.05
CA GLN A 87 1.48 -4.58 -16.65
C GLN A 87 0.74 -4.15 -15.38
N ASN A 88 -0.48 -4.66 -15.18
CA ASN A 88 -1.31 -4.32 -14.01
C ASN A 88 -1.52 -2.81 -13.85
N VAL A 89 -1.88 -2.14 -14.94
CA VAL A 89 -2.08 -0.69 -14.96
C VAL A 89 -3.40 -0.36 -14.26
N THR A 90 -3.30 0.41 -13.18
CA THR A 90 -4.43 0.86 -12.34
C THR A 90 -4.40 2.38 -12.21
N TYR A 91 -5.59 2.98 -12.18
CA TYR A 91 -5.78 4.41 -11.97
C TYR A 91 -6.67 4.61 -10.74
N GLU A 92 -6.12 5.19 -9.69
CA GLU A 92 -6.80 5.40 -8.40
C GLU A 92 -6.47 6.79 -7.87
N PHE A 93 -7.47 7.58 -7.48
CA PHE A 93 -7.28 8.86 -6.77
C PHE A 93 -6.13 9.75 -7.30
N GLU A 94 -6.10 9.99 -8.63
CA GLU A 94 -5.06 10.80 -9.29
C GLU A 94 -3.66 10.15 -9.34
N GLU A 95 -3.55 8.88 -9.00
CA GLU A 95 -2.35 8.07 -9.17
C GLU A 95 -2.49 7.10 -10.34
N LEU A 96 -1.37 6.87 -11.03
CA LEU A 96 -1.18 5.80 -12.01
C LEU A 96 -0.19 4.79 -11.42
N LEU A 97 -0.67 3.56 -11.21
CA LEU A 97 0.11 2.45 -10.67
C LEU A 97 0.31 1.39 -11.76
N PHE A 98 1.54 0.89 -11.93
CA PHE A 98 1.80 -0.25 -12.81
C PHE A 98 3.11 -0.96 -12.44
N SER A 99 3.24 -2.18 -12.94
CA SER A 99 4.48 -2.98 -12.91
C SER A 99 5.11 -3.04 -14.30
N SER A 100 6.44 -3.12 -14.41
CA SER A 100 7.14 -3.21 -15.68
C SER A 100 8.39 -4.10 -15.55
N PRO A 101 8.75 -4.90 -16.56
CA PRO A 101 10.00 -5.66 -16.58
C PRO A 101 11.23 -4.78 -16.85
N SER A 102 11.03 -3.50 -17.17
CA SER A 102 12.14 -2.54 -17.31
C SER A 102 12.71 -2.18 -15.94
N ASP A 103 14.02 -1.91 -15.90
CA ASP A 103 14.69 -1.42 -14.70
C ASP A 103 14.34 0.04 -14.38
N VAL A 104 14.60 0.44 -13.13
CA VAL A 104 14.38 1.80 -12.61
C VAL A 104 14.97 2.88 -13.53
N ALA A 105 16.19 2.67 -14.02
CA ALA A 105 16.87 3.64 -14.88
C ALA A 105 16.17 3.81 -16.24
N THR A 106 15.65 2.72 -16.81
CA THR A 106 14.92 2.69 -18.07
C THR A 106 13.57 3.38 -17.94
N LEU A 107 12.82 3.08 -16.87
CA LEU A 107 11.52 3.71 -16.59
C LEU A 107 11.67 5.21 -16.28
N LEU A 108 12.66 5.59 -15.48
CA LEU A 108 12.94 6.99 -15.21
C LEU A 108 13.35 7.74 -16.49
N ALA A 109 14.16 7.12 -17.35
CA ALA A 109 14.54 7.71 -18.64
C ALA A 109 13.33 7.89 -19.57
N PHE A 110 12.37 6.96 -19.54
CA PHE A 110 11.10 7.10 -20.25
C PHE A 110 10.34 8.33 -19.74
N TYR A 111 10.09 8.46 -18.43
CA TYR A 111 9.35 9.61 -17.89
C TYR A 111 10.07 10.94 -18.12
N ARG A 112 11.39 10.99 -17.91
CA ARG A 112 12.20 12.17 -18.27
C ARG A 112 12.02 12.56 -19.73
N SER A 113 12.01 11.59 -20.65
CA SER A 113 11.84 11.87 -22.07
C SER A 113 10.46 12.44 -22.36
N VAL A 114 9.40 11.77 -21.90
CA VAL A 114 8.05 12.16 -22.30
C VAL A 114 7.59 13.43 -21.60
N LEU A 115 7.89 13.58 -20.31
CA LEU A 115 7.53 14.79 -19.56
C LEU A 115 8.34 16.01 -20.05
N SER A 116 9.61 15.84 -20.42
CA SER A 116 10.41 16.93 -21.02
C SER A 116 9.86 17.41 -22.37
N ASP A 117 9.31 16.50 -23.19
CA ASP A 117 8.69 16.87 -24.47
C ASP A 117 7.46 17.79 -24.26
N ASP A 118 6.82 17.70 -23.10
CA ASP A 118 5.68 18.52 -22.67
C ASP A 118 6.07 19.71 -21.76
N ASN A 119 7.36 20.07 -21.73
CA ASN A 119 7.96 21.19 -20.97
C ASN A 119 7.95 21.04 -19.45
N TRP A 120 7.75 19.83 -18.93
CA TRP A 120 7.99 19.56 -17.53
C TRP A 120 9.49 19.53 -17.24
N GLN A 121 9.89 20.10 -16.09
CA GLN A 121 11.28 20.16 -15.65
C GLN A 121 11.44 19.29 -14.41
N GLU A 122 12.37 18.35 -14.46
CA GLU A 122 12.69 17.52 -13.31
C GLU A 122 13.34 18.35 -12.19
N GLU A 123 12.85 18.20 -10.96
CA GLU A 123 13.45 18.78 -9.76
C GLU A 123 14.59 17.89 -9.27
N THR A 124 15.79 18.18 -9.76
CA THR A 124 16.97 17.36 -9.47
C THR A 124 17.52 17.54 -8.06
N ASP A 125 17.16 18.62 -7.37
CA ASP A 125 17.69 18.94 -6.04
C ASP A 125 17.10 18.04 -4.93
N THR A 126 15.96 17.41 -5.20
CA THR A 126 15.20 16.57 -4.28
C THR A 126 15.11 15.12 -4.77
N ALA A 127 15.62 14.84 -5.98
CA ALA A 127 15.59 13.53 -6.59
C ALA A 127 16.53 12.54 -5.86
N LEU A 128 15.97 11.40 -5.46
CA LEU A 128 16.71 10.25 -4.95
C LEU A 128 16.72 9.16 -6.02
N VAL A 129 17.85 9.00 -6.71
CA VAL A 129 17.97 8.06 -7.83
C VAL A 129 19.17 7.14 -7.63
N ASN A 130 18.91 5.84 -7.57
CA ASN A 130 19.88 4.75 -7.55
C ASN A 130 19.33 3.55 -8.35
N ASP A 131 20.04 2.42 -8.32
CA ASP A 131 19.66 1.23 -9.12
C ASP A 131 18.39 0.52 -8.58
N ALA A 132 18.00 0.76 -7.32
CA ALA A 132 16.84 0.14 -6.66
C ALA A 132 15.63 1.09 -6.51
N LEU A 133 15.85 2.41 -6.55
CA LEU A 133 14.82 3.42 -6.34
C LEU A 133 15.08 4.65 -7.22
N ALA A 134 14.04 5.14 -7.87
CA ALA A 134 13.96 6.50 -8.38
C ALA A 134 12.76 7.20 -7.76
N TYR A 135 13.01 8.25 -7.01
CA TYR A 135 12.02 9.16 -6.48
C TYR A 135 12.37 10.56 -6.99
N THR A 136 11.48 11.19 -7.75
CA THR A 136 11.67 12.54 -8.28
C THR A 136 10.33 13.20 -8.55
N SER A 137 10.33 14.52 -8.69
CA SER A 137 9.18 15.27 -9.16
C SER A 137 9.52 16.04 -10.43
N PHE A 138 8.48 16.33 -11.21
CA PHE A 138 8.56 17.17 -12.38
C PHE A 138 7.63 18.35 -12.22
N ASP A 139 8.11 19.54 -12.55
CA ASP A 139 7.38 20.78 -12.35
C ASP A 139 7.15 21.52 -13.67
N ARG A 140 5.96 22.09 -13.81
CA ARG A 140 5.58 22.94 -14.94
C ARG A 140 4.55 23.96 -14.52
N ASP A 141 4.90 25.25 -14.61
CA ASP A 141 3.97 26.35 -14.33
C ASP A 141 3.29 26.31 -12.94
N GLY A 142 3.93 25.67 -11.95
CA GLY A 142 3.42 25.51 -10.59
C GLY A 142 2.63 24.21 -10.37
N GLU A 143 2.53 23.37 -11.39
CA GLU A 143 2.00 22.00 -11.34
C GLU A 143 3.15 21.03 -11.07
N THR A 144 2.89 19.97 -10.33
CA THR A 144 3.88 18.95 -9.98
C THR A 144 3.36 17.56 -10.33
N ILE A 145 4.22 16.72 -10.92
CA ILE A 145 4.01 15.28 -11.10
C ILE A 145 5.06 14.54 -10.28
N GLY A 146 4.61 13.70 -9.34
CA GLY A 146 5.48 12.80 -8.60
C GLY A 146 5.76 11.52 -9.39
N VAL A 147 7.01 11.08 -9.45
CA VAL A 147 7.41 9.81 -10.06
C VAL A 147 8.21 9.00 -9.05
N THR A 148 7.63 7.89 -8.61
CA THR A 148 8.27 6.90 -7.76
C THR A 148 8.39 5.59 -8.52
N ILE A 149 9.59 5.03 -8.60
CA ILE A 149 9.88 3.76 -9.26
C ILE A 149 10.77 2.94 -8.34
N ILE A 150 10.33 1.73 -7.99
CA ILE A 150 11.03 0.84 -7.08
C ILE A 150 11.33 -0.47 -7.81
N ALA A 151 12.56 -0.96 -7.72
CA ALA A 151 12.94 -2.25 -8.27
C ALA A 151 12.48 -3.39 -7.35
N PHE A 152 11.90 -4.44 -7.93
CA PHE A 152 11.51 -5.67 -7.25
C PHE A 152 11.90 -6.90 -8.11
N ASP A 153 12.78 -7.76 -7.60
CA ASP A 153 13.25 -9.03 -8.22
C ASP A 153 13.30 -9.06 -9.77
N GLY A 154 14.01 -8.10 -10.37
CA GLY A 154 14.19 -8.04 -11.83
C GLY A 154 13.03 -7.41 -12.63
N ALA A 155 12.02 -6.87 -11.95
CA ALA A 155 11.01 -5.96 -12.46
C ALA A 155 11.06 -4.63 -11.67
N SER A 156 10.22 -3.67 -12.03
CA SER A 156 10.05 -2.42 -11.30
C SER A 156 8.57 -2.09 -11.20
N GLU A 157 8.14 -1.58 -10.05
CA GLU A 157 6.83 -0.97 -9.88
C GLU A 157 6.98 0.54 -9.92
N ALA A 158 5.99 1.20 -10.52
CA ALA A 158 5.98 2.63 -10.69
C ALA A 158 4.63 3.20 -10.24
N THR A 159 4.72 4.24 -9.44
CA THR A 159 3.61 5.07 -9.00
C THR A 159 3.83 6.48 -9.53
N ILE A 160 2.86 7.00 -10.28
CA ILE A 160 2.88 8.37 -10.80
C ILE A 160 1.74 9.14 -10.15
N ASP A 161 2.09 10.11 -9.32
CA ASP A 161 1.14 10.96 -8.61
C ASP A 161 0.85 12.23 -9.42
N LEU A 162 -0.43 12.48 -9.66
CA LEU A 162 -0.96 13.56 -10.50
C LEU A 162 -1.77 14.59 -9.70
N SER A 163 -1.77 14.49 -8.37
CA SER A 163 -2.48 15.39 -7.45
C SER A 163 -2.17 16.88 -7.68
N GLY A 164 -1.04 17.20 -8.32
CA GLY A 164 -0.63 18.56 -8.70
C GLY A 164 -0.82 18.96 -10.17
N ALA A 165 -1.36 18.11 -11.07
CA ALA A 165 -1.37 18.34 -12.52
C ALA A 165 -2.78 18.36 -13.14
N PRO A 166 -3.19 19.38 -13.91
CA PRO A 166 -4.45 19.35 -14.64
C PRO A 166 -4.42 18.43 -15.85
N SER A 167 -5.62 18.00 -16.28
CA SER A 167 -5.86 17.15 -17.46
C SER A 167 -5.03 17.58 -18.68
N LEU A 168 -4.18 16.68 -19.17
CA LEU A 168 -3.32 16.89 -20.36
C LEU A 168 -4.09 16.93 -21.70
N SER A 169 -5.41 17.17 -21.67
CA SER A 169 -6.22 17.31 -22.87
C SER A 169 -6.71 18.75 -23.04
N GLY A 170 -6.12 19.46 -24.00
CA GLY A 170 -6.50 20.83 -24.30
C GLY A 170 -7.91 20.94 -24.88
N SER A 171 -8.87 21.48 -24.12
CA SER A 171 -9.89 22.41 -24.63
C SER A 171 -10.75 23.01 -23.52
N ASP A 172 -10.55 24.32 -23.32
CA ASP A 172 -11.47 25.36 -22.86
C ASP A 172 -12.96 24.96 -22.71
N ALA A 173 -13.49 24.95 -21.47
CA ALA A 173 -14.91 25.04 -21.18
C ALA A 173 -15.20 25.59 -19.76
N GLY A 174 -15.25 26.91 -19.67
CA GLY A 174 -16.28 27.71 -18.98
C GLY A 174 -16.80 27.30 -17.59
N ASP A 175 -16.35 28.06 -16.60
CA ASP A 175 -16.95 28.27 -15.27
C ASP A 175 -18.45 28.66 -15.32
N GLU A 176 -19.30 27.95 -14.56
CA GLU A 176 -20.56 28.49 -14.05
C GLU A 176 -20.72 28.19 -12.54
N ASP A 177 -20.61 29.26 -11.75
CA ASP A 177 -21.03 29.49 -10.36
C ASP A 177 -22.30 28.71 -9.93
N MET A 178 -22.24 28.00 -8.79
CA MET A 178 -23.41 27.73 -7.95
C MET A 178 -23.06 27.70 -6.45
N ALA A 179 -23.48 28.76 -5.74
CA ALA A 179 -23.45 28.88 -4.28
C ALA A 179 -24.81 28.52 -3.66
N GLY A 180 -24.82 27.82 -2.51
CA GLY A 180 -26.06 27.67 -1.73
C GLY A 180 -26.11 26.65 -0.57
N GLY A 181 -25.18 26.66 0.37
CA GLY A 181 -25.29 25.98 1.68
C GLY A 181 -24.36 26.66 2.68
N SER A 182 -24.75 26.82 3.95
CA SER A 182 -23.86 27.37 4.98
C SER A 182 -22.65 26.44 5.12
N GLY A 183 -21.47 26.72 4.59
CA GLY A 183 -20.80 27.99 4.29
C GLY A 183 -19.39 27.99 4.89
N TYR A 184 -18.89 26.81 5.27
CA TYR A 184 -17.49 26.54 5.57
C TYR A 184 -16.94 25.76 4.38
N THR A 185 -16.01 26.39 3.69
CA THR A 185 -15.15 25.76 2.70
C THR A 185 -13.77 25.56 3.33
N ILE A 186 -12.93 24.75 2.71
CA ILE A 186 -11.52 24.64 3.12
C ILE A 186 -10.84 26.02 3.15
N ALA A 187 -11.27 26.96 2.30
CA ALA A 187 -10.77 28.33 2.27
C ALA A 187 -11.15 29.17 3.51
N ASP A 188 -12.10 28.71 4.32
CA ASP A 188 -12.48 29.35 5.59
C ASP A 188 -11.69 28.81 6.79
N TRP A 189 -10.83 27.81 6.59
CA TRP A 189 -10.02 27.25 7.66
C TRP A 189 -8.90 28.20 8.10
N PRO A 190 -8.78 28.45 9.41
CA PRO A 190 -7.75 29.35 9.89
C PRO A 190 -6.37 28.70 9.73
N THR A 191 -5.39 29.48 9.30
CA THR A 191 -3.98 29.11 9.35
C THR A 191 -3.26 29.94 10.42
N PRO A 192 -2.26 29.37 11.13
CA PRO A 192 -1.41 30.13 12.03
C PRO A 192 -0.74 31.32 11.33
N SER A 193 -0.46 32.39 12.07
CA SER A 193 0.11 33.62 11.48
C SER A 193 1.52 33.44 10.90
N ASP A 194 2.22 32.39 11.34
CA ASP A 194 3.54 31.98 10.89
C ASP A 194 3.49 30.87 9.83
N ALA A 195 2.30 30.47 9.38
CA ALA A 195 2.15 29.49 8.33
C ALA A 195 2.88 29.92 7.05
N THR A 196 3.61 28.99 6.47
CA THR A 196 4.36 29.07 5.21
C THR A 196 3.97 27.91 4.32
N ASN A 197 4.31 27.96 3.02
CA ASN A 197 3.93 26.91 2.06
C ASN A 197 2.43 26.58 2.10
N ILE A 198 1.59 27.61 2.29
CA ILE A 198 0.15 27.43 2.33
C ILE A 198 -0.33 27.09 0.92
N ASP A 199 -0.84 25.88 0.76
CA ASP A 199 -1.50 25.44 -0.46
C ASP A 199 -2.94 25.01 -0.16
N VAL A 200 -3.83 25.33 -1.10
CA VAL A 200 -5.24 24.95 -1.03
C VAL A 200 -5.61 24.34 -2.36
N THR A 201 -5.70 23.02 -2.39
CA THR A 201 -5.94 22.24 -3.60
C THR A 201 -7.19 21.40 -3.40
N GLY A 202 -8.22 21.66 -4.20
CA GLY A 202 -9.53 21.02 -4.05
C GLY A 202 -10.14 21.33 -2.68
N ASP A 203 -10.39 20.27 -1.91
CA ASP A 203 -10.85 20.37 -0.53
C ASP A 203 -9.72 20.17 0.49
N THR A 204 -8.46 20.22 0.08
CA THR A 204 -7.30 20.03 0.97
C THR A 204 -6.58 21.36 1.22
N LEU A 205 -6.18 21.61 2.48
CA LEU A 205 -5.30 22.69 2.92
C LEU A 205 -4.03 22.08 3.48
N THR A 206 -2.88 22.41 2.90
CA THR A 206 -1.57 22.07 3.46
C THR A 206 -0.80 23.33 3.81
N PHE A 207 0.00 23.28 4.88
CA PHE A 207 0.95 24.34 5.22
C PHE A 207 2.01 23.86 6.23
N ASN A 208 3.09 24.62 6.32
CA ASN A 208 4.17 24.44 7.28
C ASN A 208 4.11 25.54 8.34
N SER A 209 4.42 25.22 9.59
CA SER A 209 4.39 26.17 10.71
C SER A 209 5.60 26.00 11.63
N ALA A 210 6.09 27.09 12.22
CA ALA A 210 7.16 27.03 13.22
C ALA A 210 6.63 26.70 14.62
N LEU A 211 5.31 26.63 14.79
CA LEU A 211 4.65 26.16 16.01
C LEU A 211 4.91 24.67 16.23
N SER A 212 4.99 24.24 17.49
CA SER A 212 5.02 22.81 17.82
C SER A 212 3.67 22.14 17.58
N LEU A 213 3.64 20.80 17.57
CA LEU A 213 2.42 20.02 17.38
C LEU A 213 1.35 20.34 18.45
N ALA A 214 1.78 20.53 19.70
CA ALA A 214 0.92 20.95 20.80
C ALA A 214 0.35 22.37 20.59
N GLU A 215 1.15 23.29 20.03
CA GLU A 215 0.71 24.65 19.73
C GLU A 215 -0.26 24.68 18.53
N ILE A 216 -0.04 23.82 17.53
CA ILE A 216 -0.97 23.60 16.41
C ILE A 216 -2.30 23.01 16.88
N ALA A 217 -2.27 21.99 17.73
CA ALA A 217 -3.49 21.40 18.30
C ALA A 217 -4.30 22.43 19.09
N GLU A 218 -3.64 23.24 19.91
CA GLU A 218 -4.31 24.29 20.69
C GLU A 218 -4.81 25.44 19.80
N PHE A 219 -4.15 25.71 18.67
CA PHE A 219 -4.63 26.66 17.66
C PHE A 219 -5.92 26.19 17.00
N TYR A 220 -6.06 24.90 16.67
CA TYR A 220 -7.26 24.36 16.00
C TYR A 220 -8.41 23.99 16.94
N ARG A 221 -8.16 23.79 18.23
CA ARG A 221 -9.19 23.44 19.23
C ARG A 221 -10.45 24.33 19.16
N PRO A 222 -10.37 25.68 19.10
CA PRO A 222 -11.57 26.52 19.00
C PRO A 222 -12.34 26.32 17.69
N THR A 223 -11.65 25.98 16.60
CA THR A 223 -12.27 25.68 15.30
C THR A 223 -13.07 24.39 15.39
N PHE A 224 -12.46 23.33 15.94
CA PHE A 224 -13.14 22.05 16.18
C PHE A 224 -14.36 22.23 17.10
N GLU A 225 -14.22 22.94 18.23
CA GLU A 225 -15.36 23.24 19.13
C GLU A 225 -16.47 24.05 18.46
N THR A 226 -16.13 24.99 17.59
CA THR A 226 -17.11 25.82 16.87
C THR A 226 -17.87 25.01 15.81
N MET A 227 -17.20 24.02 15.23
CA MET A 227 -17.76 23.13 14.21
C MET A 227 -18.41 21.87 14.79
N ASP A 228 -18.41 21.72 16.13
CA ASP A 228 -18.87 20.52 16.85
C ASP A 228 -18.14 19.24 16.41
N LEU A 229 -16.88 19.40 15.97
CA LEU A 229 -15.95 18.30 15.70
C LEU A 229 -15.30 17.95 17.04
N GLY A 230 -15.29 16.68 17.44
CA GLY A 230 -14.72 16.26 18.72
C GLY A 230 -13.27 16.75 18.90
N THR A 231 -12.85 17.10 20.11
CA THR A 231 -11.48 17.60 20.36
C THR A 231 -10.56 16.56 20.97
N SER A 232 -11.03 15.32 21.15
CA SER A 232 -10.30 14.30 21.92
C SER A 232 -8.95 13.93 21.29
N CYS A 233 -8.85 13.92 19.96
CA CYS A 233 -7.58 13.68 19.28
C CYS A 233 -6.54 14.80 19.50
N LEU A 234 -6.96 15.99 19.93
CA LEU A 234 -6.10 17.15 20.18
C LEU A 234 -5.61 17.23 21.63
N ASP A 235 -6.16 16.41 22.55
CA ASP A 235 -5.90 16.52 23.99
C ASP A 235 -4.50 16.03 24.39
N ASP A 236 -3.94 15.08 23.64
CA ASP A 236 -2.64 14.45 23.93
C ASP A 236 -1.53 14.86 22.94
N ALA A 237 -1.77 15.94 22.17
CA ALA A 237 -0.87 16.48 21.15
C ALA A 237 0.59 16.70 21.58
N ALA A 238 0.82 16.95 22.88
CA ALA A 238 2.15 17.20 23.42
C ALA A 238 3.00 15.94 23.63
N ASP A 239 2.39 14.75 23.55
CA ASP A 239 3.04 13.47 23.82
C ASP A 239 3.36 12.68 22.52
N TYR A 240 3.00 13.22 21.35
CA TYR A 240 3.18 12.58 20.05
C TYR A 240 4.02 13.43 19.08
N THR A 241 4.57 12.77 18.06
CA THR A 241 5.25 13.41 16.93
C THR A 241 4.32 13.62 15.73
N SER A 242 3.12 13.04 15.76
CA SER A 242 2.07 13.27 14.78
C SER A 242 0.68 13.17 15.42
N ILE A 243 -0.28 13.91 14.88
CA ILE A 243 -1.70 13.83 15.23
C ILE A 243 -2.47 13.52 13.95
N SER A 244 -3.36 12.54 14.03
CA SER A 244 -4.39 12.31 13.02
C SER A 244 -5.76 12.40 13.68
N CYS A 245 -6.62 13.25 13.14
CA CYS A 245 -8.00 13.40 13.56
C CYS A 245 -8.90 13.21 12.34
N SER A 246 -9.71 12.17 12.33
CA SER A 246 -10.79 12.03 11.36
C SER A 246 -12.11 12.26 12.07
N TYR A 247 -12.89 13.25 11.60
CA TYR A 247 -14.22 13.51 12.12
C TYR A 247 -15.21 13.68 10.99
N SER A 248 -16.34 12.98 11.09
CA SER A 248 -17.50 13.22 10.26
C SER A 248 -18.71 13.55 11.13
N ASN A 249 -19.52 14.54 10.73
CA ASN A 249 -20.81 14.81 11.36
C ASN A 249 -22.00 14.60 10.41
N GLY A 250 -21.75 13.93 9.28
CA GLY A 250 -22.74 13.66 8.22
C GLY A 250 -22.90 14.78 7.18
N ASP A 251 -22.50 16.01 7.48
CA ASP A 251 -22.48 17.13 6.52
C ASP A 251 -21.06 17.45 6.06
N ILE A 252 -20.06 17.22 6.91
CA ILE A 252 -18.64 17.40 6.62
C ILE A 252 -17.82 16.22 7.18
N ALA A 253 -16.82 15.76 6.43
CA ALA A 253 -15.68 15.04 6.98
C ALA A 253 -14.46 15.97 7.01
N VAL A 254 -13.63 15.82 8.04
CA VAL A 254 -12.36 16.52 8.20
C VAL A 254 -11.32 15.50 8.58
N ASN A 255 -10.32 15.30 7.71
CA ASN A 255 -9.10 14.59 8.06
C ASN A 255 -8.03 15.64 8.34
N PHE A 256 -7.63 15.75 9.59
CA PHE A 256 -6.55 16.62 10.02
C PHE A 256 -5.35 15.74 10.35
N PHE A 257 -4.26 15.98 9.64
CA PHE A 257 -2.97 15.37 9.88
C PHE A 257 -1.95 16.46 10.20
N ALA A 258 -1.16 16.27 11.25
CA ALA A 258 -0.05 17.15 11.55
C ALA A 258 1.12 16.34 12.06
N PHE A 259 2.34 16.68 11.66
CA PHE A 259 3.55 16.02 12.13
C PHE A 259 4.69 17.00 12.36
N GLU A 260 5.49 16.74 13.39
CA GLU A 260 6.72 17.50 13.67
C GLU A 260 7.85 17.02 12.76
N GLY A 261 8.21 17.85 11.78
CA GLY A 261 9.44 17.71 11.01
C GLY A 261 10.66 18.23 11.75
N PHE A 262 11.83 18.17 11.11
CA PHE A 262 13.09 18.61 11.71
C PHE A 262 13.15 20.13 12.02
N ASP A 263 12.46 20.95 11.24
CA ASP A 263 12.53 22.42 11.33
C ASP A 263 11.14 23.09 11.50
N ASP A 264 10.06 22.38 11.16
CA ASP A 264 8.68 22.88 11.09
C ASP A 264 7.66 21.75 11.33
N THR A 265 6.48 22.12 11.83
CA THR A 265 5.30 21.24 11.86
C THR A 265 4.58 21.38 10.54
N GLU A 266 4.40 20.27 9.84
CA GLU A 266 3.63 20.19 8.60
C GLU A 266 2.20 19.76 8.94
N VAL A 267 1.23 20.44 8.34
CA VAL A 267 -0.19 20.27 8.62
C VAL A 267 -0.91 20.08 7.30
N GLU A 268 -1.69 19.01 7.22
CA GLU A 268 -2.60 18.69 6.14
C GLU A 268 -4.01 18.58 6.68
N ILE A 269 -4.95 19.19 5.98
CA ILE A 269 -6.34 19.25 6.39
C ILE A 269 -7.18 18.98 5.16
N GLU A 270 -7.71 17.78 5.07
CA GLU A 270 -8.66 17.41 4.03
C GLU A 270 -10.08 17.68 4.53
N PHE A 271 -10.85 18.36 3.70
CA PHE A 271 -12.27 18.57 3.88
C PHE A 271 -13.03 17.67 2.91
N THR A 272 -14.17 17.17 3.35
CA THR A 272 -15.15 16.60 2.44
C THR A 272 -16.49 17.20 2.78
N ASN A 273 -17.04 18.02 1.87
CA ASN A 273 -18.35 18.64 2.09
C ASN A 273 -19.45 17.81 1.44
N TYR A 274 -20.14 17.01 2.24
CA TYR A 274 -21.25 16.18 1.78
C TYR A 274 -22.51 17.00 1.41
N ALA A 275 -22.55 18.30 1.70
CA ALA A 275 -23.73 19.13 1.43
C ALA A 275 -23.89 19.57 -0.05
N LEU A 276 -22.95 19.26 -0.94
CA LEU A 276 -23.08 19.52 -2.39
C LEU A 276 -23.72 18.39 -3.18
N GLU A 277 -23.81 17.19 -2.60
CA GLU A 277 -24.72 16.17 -3.07
C GLU A 277 -25.95 16.22 -2.18
N THR A 278 -27.14 16.41 -2.75
CA THR A 278 -28.37 16.37 -1.95
C THR A 278 -28.40 15.02 -1.24
N PRO A 279 -28.31 14.95 0.09
CA PRO A 279 -28.45 13.69 0.78
C PRO A 279 -29.90 13.31 0.56
N ALA A 280 -30.15 12.27 -0.22
CA ALA A 280 -31.41 11.56 -0.09
C ALA A 280 -31.43 11.11 1.36
N GLN A 281 -32.20 11.81 2.19
CA GLN A 281 -32.36 11.53 3.61
C GLN A 281 -32.41 10.02 3.82
N SER A 282 -31.37 9.46 4.41
CA SER A 282 -31.41 8.12 4.96
C SER A 282 -32.44 8.16 6.07
N THR A 283 -33.67 7.80 5.73
CA THR A 283 -34.69 7.49 6.70
C THR A 283 -34.24 6.22 7.39
N ALA A 284 -33.78 6.35 8.64
CA ALA A 284 -33.71 5.24 9.59
C ALA A 284 -35.03 4.47 9.54
N GLY A 285 -35.01 3.35 8.81
CA GLY A 285 -36.24 2.76 8.32
C GLY A 285 -36.02 1.57 7.41
N THR A 286 -35.56 0.44 7.95
CA THR A 286 -35.73 -0.92 7.36
C THR A 286 -35.34 -1.03 5.87
N GLY A 287 -34.44 -0.16 5.41
CA GLY A 287 -33.91 -0.12 4.05
C GLY A 287 -32.56 -0.80 4.04
N GLU A 288 -32.35 -1.63 3.03
CA GLU A 288 -31.08 -2.27 2.69
C GLU A 288 -29.98 -1.20 2.65
N LEU A 289 -28.86 -1.42 3.35
CA LEU A 289 -27.67 -0.57 3.25
C LEU A 289 -27.20 -0.57 1.79
N GLY A 290 -26.80 0.60 1.28
CA GLY A 290 -26.12 0.64 0.00
C GLY A 290 -24.75 -0.02 0.09
N VAL A 291 -24.19 -0.33 -1.07
CA VAL A 291 -22.92 -1.06 -1.17
C VAL A 291 -21.96 -0.17 -1.95
N GLU A 292 -20.81 0.11 -1.35
CA GLU A 292 -19.64 0.67 -2.00
C GLU A 292 -18.55 -0.40 -2.06
N ASN A 293 -17.73 -0.43 -3.11
CA ASN A 293 -16.58 -1.34 -3.18
C ASN A 293 -15.30 -0.60 -2.81
N LYS A 294 -14.55 -1.12 -1.84
CA LYS A 294 -13.26 -0.59 -1.39
C LYS A 294 -12.26 -1.72 -1.30
N ASP A 295 -11.12 -1.59 -1.99
CA ASP A 295 -10.06 -2.61 -2.04
C ASP A 295 -10.58 -4.01 -2.42
N GLY A 296 -11.61 -4.06 -3.29
CA GLY A 296 -12.25 -5.31 -3.70
C GLY A 296 -13.27 -5.89 -2.70
N PHE A 297 -13.55 -5.20 -1.60
CA PHE A 297 -14.52 -5.62 -0.57
C PHE A 297 -15.79 -4.76 -0.56
N PRO A 298 -16.96 -5.37 -0.31
CA PRO A 298 -18.20 -4.63 -0.13
C PRO A 298 -18.22 -3.93 1.23
N MET A 299 -18.38 -2.61 1.21
CA MET A 299 -18.54 -1.75 2.37
C MET A 299 -19.93 -1.11 2.41
N PRO A 300 -20.50 -0.89 3.61
CA PRO A 300 -21.80 -0.24 3.74
C PRO A 300 -21.66 1.24 3.38
N ASP A 301 -22.56 1.78 2.57
CA ASP A 301 -22.51 3.18 2.10
C ASP A 301 -22.66 4.26 3.19
N ASP A 302 -22.92 3.84 4.43
CA ASP A 302 -23.05 4.71 5.60
C ASP A 302 -21.80 4.74 6.49
N TYR A 303 -20.67 4.15 6.06
CA TYR A 303 -19.43 4.20 6.82
C TYR A 303 -18.97 5.65 7.08
N THR A 304 -18.43 5.90 8.27
CA THR A 304 -18.00 7.24 8.75
C THR A 304 -16.50 7.37 8.85
N SER A 305 -15.77 6.26 8.85
CA SER A 305 -14.30 6.21 8.74
C SER A 305 -13.86 5.00 7.92
N TYR A 306 -12.68 5.12 7.29
CA TYR A 306 -12.06 4.05 6.52
C TYR A 306 -10.53 4.17 6.57
N ALA A 307 -9.84 3.07 6.81
CA ALA A 307 -8.40 2.95 6.69
C ALA A 307 -8.07 1.54 6.17
N SER A 308 -7.06 1.42 5.31
CA SER A 308 -6.60 0.16 4.75
C SER A 308 -5.08 0.09 4.83
N GLU A 309 -4.58 -1.09 5.19
CA GLU A 309 -3.14 -1.39 5.23
C GLU A 309 -2.91 -2.84 4.80
N GLY A 310 -1.68 -3.18 4.42
CA GLY A 310 -1.40 -4.56 4.06
C GLY A 310 -0.04 -4.83 3.44
N SER A 311 0.07 -6.04 2.93
CA SER A 311 1.17 -6.60 2.16
C SER A 311 0.59 -7.41 1.00
N ASN A 312 1.42 -8.09 0.20
CA ASN A 312 0.93 -9.02 -0.82
C ASN A 312 0.27 -10.30 -0.28
N PHE A 313 0.29 -10.50 1.04
CA PHE A 313 -0.24 -11.69 1.69
C PHE A 313 -1.37 -11.38 2.65
N ARG A 314 -1.57 -10.09 2.97
CA ARG A 314 -2.54 -9.65 3.97
C ARG A 314 -3.09 -8.29 3.60
N THR A 315 -4.41 -8.14 3.66
CA THR A 315 -5.07 -6.83 3.63
C THR A 315 -5.86 -6.68 4.93
N SER A 316 -5.73 -5.53 5.58
CA SER A 316 -6.46 -5.15 6.77
C SER A 316 -7.23 -3.87 6.50
N ILE A 317 -8.52 -3.87 6.79
CA ILE A 317 -9.36 -2.70 6.63
C ILE A 317 -10.05 -2.41 7.97
N GLU A 318 -9.97 -1.17 8.41
CA GLU A 318 -10.64 -0.65 9.59
C GLU A 318 -11.65 0.42 9.17
N ALA A 319 -12.90 0.27 9.60
CA ALA A 319 -13.96 1.23 9.31
C ALA A 319 -14.91 1.37 10.50
N SER A 320 -15.70 2.45 10.51
CA SER A 320 -16.80 2.65 11.46
C SER A 320 -18.09 2.91 10.69
N SER A 321 -19.22 2.47 11.23
CA SER A 321 -20.54 2.75 10.66
C SER A 321 -21.56 3.00 11.78
N PRO A 322 -22.50 3.95 11.61
CA PRO A 322 -23.57 4.22 12.55
C PRO A 322 -24.62 3.10 12.56
N SER A 323 -24.58 2.18 11.59
CA SER A 323 -25.43 0.99 11.56
C SER A 323 -25.14 0.06 12.73
N ASP A 324 -26.21 -0.56 13.23
CA ASP A 324 -26.08 -1.49 14.35
C ASP A 324 -25.43 -2.81 13.92
N LEU A 325 -24.82 -3.48 14.90
CA LEU A 325 -24.13 -4.76 14.75
C LEU A 325 -24.94 -5.81 13.96
N GLY A 326 -26.25 -5.90 14.20
CA GLY A 326 -27.11 -6.88 13.52
C GLY A 326 -27.25 -6.57 12.03
N THR A 327 -27.50 -5.30 11.71
CA THR A 327 -27.58 -4.81 10.33
C THR A 327 -26.27 -5.05 9.57
N LEU A 328 -25.11 -4.73 10.16
CA LEU A 328 -23.81 -4.95 9.53
C LEU A 328 -23.44 -6.42 9.39
N THR A 329 -23.81 -7.26 10.37
CA THR A 329 -23.63 -8.71 10.27
C THR A 329 -24.41 -9.28 9.08
N GLU A 330 -25.68 -8.89 8.90
CA GLU A 330 -26.50 -9.32 7.77
C GLU A 330 -25.97 -8.77 6.43
N PHE A 331 -25.48 -7.53 6.43
CA PHE A 331 -24.84 -6.90 5.27
C PHE A 331 -23.65 -7.73 4.78
N PHE A 332 -22.62 -7.96 5.63
CA PHE A 332 -21.42 -8.67 5.21
C PHE A 332 -21.70 -10.11 4.80
N GLN A 333 -22.59 -10.82 5.50
CA GLN A 333 -23.00 -12.17 5.10
C GLN A 333 -23.65 -12.21 3.71
N THR A 334 -24.46 -11.21 3.38
CA THR A 334 -25.15 -11.14 2.09
C THR A 334 -24.20 -10.72 0.97
N GLN A 335 -23.50 -9.60 1.15
CA GLN A 335 -22.66 -9.02 0.09
C GLN A 335 -21.44 -9.88 -0.24
N LEU A 336 -20.81 -10.48 0.77
CA LEU A 336 -19.68 -11.38 0.53
C LEU A 336 -20.14 -12.68 -0.14
N ALA A 337 -21.31 -13.22 0.24
CA ALA A 337 -21.87 -14.39 -0.43
C ALA A 337 -22.22 -14.12 -1.90
N ASP A 338 -22.79 -12.95 -2.20
CA ASP A 338 -23.07 -12.52 -3.58
C ASP A 338 -21.79 -12.29 -4.39
N SER A 339 -20.69 -11.94 -3.70
CA SER A 339 -19.34 -11.81 -4.27
C SER A 339 -18.56 -13.12 -4.35
N GLY A 340 -19.19 -14.26 -4.02
CA GLY A 340 -18.59 -15.59 -4.18
C GLY A 340 -17.81 -16.12 -2.96
N TRP A 341 -17.82 -15.41 -1.84
CA TRP A 341 -17.25 -15.89 -0.58
C TRP A 341 -18.18 -16.88 0.11
N THR A 342 -17.60 -17.87 0.79
CA THR A 342 -18.34 -18.88 1.55
C THR A 342 -18.15 -18.62 3.04
N LEU A 343 -19.24 -18.33 3.75
CA LEU A 343 -19.21 -18.25 5.22
C LEU A 343 -18.94 -19.64 5.80
N GLU A 344 -17.80 -19.80 6.44
CA GLU A 344 -17.37 -21.05 7.10
C GLU A 344 -17.85 -21.10 8.55
N ASP A 345 -17.73 -19.96 9.25
CA ASP A 345 -18.10 -19.84 10.65
C ASP A 345 -18.57 -18.42 10.97
N GLY A 346 -19.42 -18.30 11.98
CA GLY A 346 -19.97 -17.04 12.43
C GLY A 346 -20.34 -17.14 13.90
N GLU A 347 -19.61 -16.42 14.74
CA GLU A 347 -19.84 -16.36 16.17
C GLU A 347 -20.20 -14.92 16.57
N GLY A 348 -21.00 -14.76 17.62
CA GLY A 348 -21.40 -13.42 18.04
C GLY A 348 -22.03 -13.37 19.42
N THR A 349 -21.99 -12.17 19.97
CA THR A 349 -22.61 -11.75 21.24
C THR A 349 -23.53 -10.56 20.97
N ASP A 350 -24.14 -10.01 22.01
CA ASP A 350 -24.93 -8.78 21.88
C ASP A 350 -24.06 -7.54 21.55
N THR A 351 -22.73 -7.65 21.66
CA THR A 351 -21.79 -6.51 21.50
C THR A 351 -20.69 -6.75 20.48
N SER A 352 -20.59 -7.94 19.90
CA SER A 352 -19.58 -8.24 18.88
C SER A 352 -20.00 -9.40 17.98
N ALA A 353 -19.48 -9.46 16.77
CA ALA A 353 -19.61 -10.61 15.88
C ALA A 353 -18.30 -10.85 15.13
N THR A 354 -17.93 -12.10 14.93
CA THR A 354 -16.79 -12.54 14.13
C THR A 354 -17.31 -13.45 13.04
N LEU A 355 -17.10 -13.08 11.79
CA LEU A 355 -17.47 -13.86 10.61
C LEU A 355 -16.20 -14.33 9.90
N ARG A 356 -16.15 -15.60 9.51
CA ARG A 356 -15.01 -16.18 8.78
C ARG A 356 -15.47 -16.73 7.46
N PHE A 357 -14.83 -16.27 6.40
CA PHE A 357 -15.14 -16.64 5.03
C PHE A 357 -13.93 -17.28 4.36
N SER A 358 -14.19 -18.23 3.47
CA SER A 358 -13.23 -18.72 2.49
C SER A 358 -13.62 -18.22 1.10
N GLY A 359 -12.65 -17.80 0.29
CA GLY A 359 -12.90 -17.20 -1.02
C GLY A 359 -11.80 -17.45 -2.04
N PRO A 360 -11.92 -16.85 -3.24
CA PRO A 360 -10.92 -16.98 -4.29
C PRO A 360 -9.56 -16.40 -3.90
N ASP A 361 -9.56 -15.37 -3.04
CA ASP A 361 -8.37 -14.58 -2.69
C ASP A 361 -7.79 -14.95 -1.31
N GLY A 362 -8.32 -15.99 -0.67
CA GLY A 362 -7.83 -16.50 0.61
C GLY A 362 -8.90 -16.61 1.69
N ASP A 363 -8.46 -16.46 2.95
CA ASP A 363 -9.32 -16.48 4.14
C ASP A 363 -9.61 -15.05 4.61
N LEU A 364 -10.89 -14.69 4.73
CA LEU A 364 -11.34 -13.38 5.19
C LEU A 364 -11.99 -13.50 6.57
N THR A 365 -11.52 -12.71 7.53
CA THR A 365 -12.18 -12.52 8.82
C THR A 365 -12.79 -11.13 8.87
N VAL A 366 -14.04 -11.03 9.32
CA VAL A 366 -14.74 -9.78 9.59
C VAL A 366 -15.12 -9.74 11.06
N ASP A 367 -14.47 -8.88 11.82
CA ASP A 367 -14.74 -8.60 13.22
C ASP A 367 -15.55 -7.31 13.36
N LEU A 368 -16.69 -7.40 14.02
CA LEU A 368 -17.61 -6.30 14.26
C LEU A 368 -17.73 -6.07 15.76
N THR A 369 -17.59 -4.82 16.22
CA THR A 369 -17.72 -4.47 17.64
C THR A 369 -18.67 -3.30 17.81
N ALA A 370 -19.73 -3.50 18.62
CA ALA A 370 -20.70 -2.46 18.91
C ALA A 370 -20.13 -1.41 19.89
N GLY A 371 -20.23 -0.14 19.53
CA GLY A 371 -19.87 1.02 20.35
C GLY A 371 -20.88 2.16 20.20
N ASP A 372 -20.39 3.40 20.22
CA ASP A 372 -21.20 4.56 19.79
C ASP A 372 -21.52 4.46 18.28
N GLU A 373 -20.55 3.95 17.52
CA GLU A 373 -20.70 3.39 16.17
C GLU A 373 -20.22 1.93 16.20
N THR A 374 -20.61 1.13 15.21
CA THR A 374 -20.08 -0.22 15.07
C THR A 374 -18.75 -0.17 14.32
N THR A 375 -17.68 -0.61 14.97
CA THR A 375 -16.36 -0.78 14.33
C THR A 375 -16.34 -2.05 13.50
N ILE A 376 -15.74 -1.96 12.32
CA ILE A 376 -15.58 -3.01 11.33
C ILE A 376 -14.08 -3.21 11.13
N SER A 377 -13.58 -4.41 11.44
CA SER A 377 -12.21 -4.84 11.14
C SER A 377 -12.28 -6.02 10.18
N MET A 378 -11.69 -5.87 8.99
CA MET A 378 -11.63 -6.92 7.98
C MET A 378 -10.17 -7.31 7.75
N VAL A 379 -9.87 -8.60 7.82
CA VAL A 379 -8.53 -9.12 7.55
C VAL A 379 -8.61 -10.24 6.52
N LEU A 380 -8.11 -9.97 5.32
CA LEU A 380 -7.86 -10.98 4.29
C LEU A 380 -6.45 -11.53 4.45
N LYS A 381 -6.29 -12.84 4.37
CA LYS A 381 -4.99 -13.52 4.32
C LYS A 381 -4.91 -14.46 3.12
N ASP A 382 -3.93 -14.24 2.24
CA ASP A 382 -3.59 -15.15 1.15
C ASP A 382 -2.50 -16.13 1.60
N ALA A 383 -2.94 -17.20 2.27
CA ALA A 383 -2.05 -18.25 2.74
C ALA A 383 -1.32 -18.98 1.59
N ALA A 384 -1.91 -19.04 0.40
CA ALA A 384 -1.32 -19.73 -0.75
C ALA A 384 -0.15 -18.93 -1.31
N ALA A 385 -0.31 -17.62 -1.48
CA ALA A 385 0.77 -16.72 -1.87
C ALA A 385 1.89 -16.70 -0.81
N ALA A 386 1.53 -16.67 0.48
CA ALA A 386 2.52 -16.70 1.57
C ALA A 386 3.32 -18.03 1.61
N GLU A 387 2.66 -19.17 1.33
CA GLU A 387 3.32 -20.47 1.22
C GLU A 387 4.25 -20.52 0.00
N GLU A 388 3.80 -20.01 -1.15
CA GLU A 388 4.61 -19.92 -2.38
C GLU A 388 5.86 -19.05 -2.19
N ALA A 389 5.71 -17.92 -1.50
CA ALA A 389 6.82 -17.04 -1.13
C ALA A 389 7.73 -17.63 -0.03
N GLY A 390 7.34 -18.72 0.62
CA GLY A 390 8.13 -19.39 1.66
C GLY A 390 8.24 -18.62 2.97
N ILE A 391 7.40 -17.60 3.18
CA ILE A 391 7.48 -16.72 4.36
C ILE A 391 6.79 -17.28 5.61
N LEU A 392 5.94 -18.29 5.45
CA LEU A 392 5.15 -18.83 6.56
C LEU A 392 6.05 -19.37 7.70
N PRO A 393 5.68 -19.11 8.96
CA PRO A 393 6.41 -19.61 10.10
C PRO A 393 6.19 -21.12 10.28
N PRO A 394 7.01 -21.80 11.12
CA PRO A 394 6.65 -23.11 11.62
C PRO A 394 5.29 -23.05 12.34
N ALA A 395 4.46 -24.07 12.12
CA ALA A 395 3.11 -24.12 12.70
C ALA A 395 3.09 -23.83 14.21
N GLY A 396 2.23 -22.90 14.63
CA GLY A 396 2.05 -22.43 16.00
C GLY A 396 3.13 -21.46 16.49
N GLN A 397 3.98 -20.94 15.61
CA GLN A 397 4.95 -19.87 15.90
C GLN A 397 4.64 -18.64 15.04
N ALA A 398 5.18 -17.50 15.44
CA ALA A 398 5.29 -16.31 14.61
C ALA A 398 6.68 -16.25 13.98
N ARG A 399 6.80 -15.62 12.82
CA ARG A 399 8.08 -15.27 12.21
C ARG A 399 8.28 -13.76 12.23
N VAL A 400 9.48 -13.32 12.60
CA VAL A 400 9.88 -11.92 12.66
C VAL A 400 11.10 -11.70 11.79
N TYR A 401 11.02 -10.78 10.83
CA TYR A 401 12.14 -10.29 10.04
C TYR A 401 12.64 -8.96 10.62
N LEU A 402 13.93 -8.87 10.87
CA LEU A 402 14.58 -7.64 11.35
C LEU A 402 15.08 -6.83 10.16
N VAL A 403 14.36 -5.77 9.80
CA VAL A 403 14.66 -4.93 8.63
C VAL A 403 15.29 -3.63 9.12
N ASN A 404 16.55 -3.38 8.79
CA ASN A 404 17.27 -2.19 9.23
C ASN A 404 17.26 -1.09 8.15
N PHE A 405 16.54 -0.01 8.41
CA PHE A 405 16.44 1.17 7.54
C PHE A 405 17.59 2.17 7.73
N ALA A 406 18.39 2.01 8.79
CA ALA A 406 19.52 2.87 9.06
C ALA A 406 20.72 2.53 8.14
N ASP A 407 21.56 3.53 7.88
CA ASP A 407 22.83 3.39 7.18
C ASP A 407 23.98 2.91 8.09
N ILE A 408 23.64 2.44 9.29
CA ILE A 408 24.55 1.92 10.32
C ILE A 408 24.10 0.56 10.84
N ASP A 409 25.05 -0.20 11.39
CA ASP A 409 24.75 -1.47 12.07
C ASP A 409 24.00 -1.21 13.37
N LEU A 410 22.95 -2.00 13.63
CA LEU A 410 22.16 -1.97 14.86
C LEU A 410 22.37 -3.27 15.66
N THR A 411 22.26 -3.20 16.99
CA THR A 411 22.10 -4.40 17.82
C THR A 411 20.69 -4.44 18.37
N VAL A 412 19.93 -5.47 18.03
CA VAL A 412 18.56 -5.68 18.50
C VAL A 412 18.53 -6.77 19.54
N SER A 413 17.84 -6.54 20.66
CA SER A 413 17.52 -7.59 21.62
C SER A 413 16.04 -7.92 21.63
N ILE A 414 15.69 -9.18 21.41
CA ILE A 414 14.33 -9.69 21.51
C ILE A 414 14.37 -11.07 22.17
N ASN A 415 13.44 -11.34 23.10
CA ASN A 415 13.42 -12.59 23.88
C ASN A 415 14.75 -12.87 24.64
N GLY A 416 15.50 -11.82 24.98
CA GLY A 416 16.82 -11.93 25.63
C GLY A 416 17.95 -12.45 24.73
N GLU A 417 17.69 -12.60 23.42
CA GLU A 417 18.71 -12.83 22.40
C GLU A 417 19.18 -11.48 21.85
N GLU A 418 20.48 -11.29 21.66
CA GLU A 418 21.07 -10.10 21.02
C GLU A 418 21.50 -10.47 19.59
N ILE A 419 21.08 -9.66 18.62
CA ILE A 419 21.25 -9.90 17.19
C ILE A 419 21.84 -8.64 16.57
N ASP A 420 22.98 -8.79 15.91
CA ASP A 420 23.56 -7.72 15.10
C ASP A 420 22.85 -7.70 13.74
N VAL A 421 22.26 -6.55 13.40
CA VAL A 421 21.53 -6.30 12.16
C VAL A 421 22.35 -5.29 11.35
N ALA A 422 22.95 -5.76 10.25
CA ALA A 422 23.79 -4.92 9.41
C ALA A 422 23.01 -3.73 8.83
N ALA A 423 23.71 -2.63 8.54
CA ALA A 423 23.13 -1.49 7.81
C ALA A 423 22.39 -1.96 6.55
N GLY A 424 21.14 -1.54 6.38
CA GLY A 424 20.31 -1.90 5.22
C GLY A 424 19.85 -3.36 5.14
N ALA A 425 20.08 -4.19 6.15
CA ALA A 425 19.65 -5.58 6.12
C ALA A 425 18.12 -5.70 5.95
N GLY A 426 17.67 -6.55 5.05
CA GLY A 426 16.24 -6.75 4.78
C GLY A 426 15.57 -5.71 3.88
N MET A 427 16.28 -4.64 3.46
CA MET A 427 15.68 -3.60 2.61
C MET A 427 15.51 -4.04 1.15
N GLU A 428 16.42 -4.87 0.62
CA GLU A 428 16.35 -5.37 -0.75
C GLU A 428 15.53 -6.65 -0.86
N SER A 429 15.64 -7.54 0.15
CA SER A 429 14.91 -8.79 0.22
C SER A 429 14.77 -9.26 1.68
N PRO A 430 13.62 -9.84 2.06
CA PRO A 430 13.45 -10.47 3.37
C PRO A 430 14.45 -11.59 3.66
N ASP A 431 15.02 -12.23 2.63
CA ASP A 431 16.05 -13.26 2.78
C ASP A 431 17.37 -12.71 3.35
N ASP A 432 17.61 -11.41 3.20
CA ASP A 432 18.77 -10.71 3.73
C ASP A 432 18.54 -10.17 5.15
N ALA A 433 17.31 -10.26 5.67
CA ALA A 433 16.96 -9.88 7.03
C ALA A 433 17.27 -11.02 8.01
N PRO A 434 17.89 -10.74 9.18
CA PRO A 434 17.88 -11.68 10.28
C PRO A 434 16.44 -12.08 10.64
N THR A 435 16.20 -13.37 10.73
CA THR A 435 14.86 -13.93 10.94
C THR A 435 14.80 -14.69 12.25
N LEU A 436 13.71 -14.50 13.01
CA LEU A 436 13.41 -15.25 14.22
C LEU A 436 12.05 -15.95 14.10
N ASP A 437 12.00 -17.21 14.52
CA ASP A 437 10.73 -17.89 14.79
C ASP A 437 10.50 -17.88 16.31
N LEU A 438 9.40 -17.28 16.75
CA LEU A 438 9.06 -17.05 18.16
C LEU A 438 7.71 -17.70 18.51
N SER A 439 7.54 -18.11 19.77
CA SER A 439 6.23 -18.55 20.23
C SER A 439 5.26 -17.36 20.34
N PRO A 440 3.94 -17.56 20.24
CA PRO A 440 2.98 -16.47 20.46
C PRO A 440 3.12 -15.89 21.87
N GLY A 441 3.06 -14.56 21.99
CA GLY A 441 3.23 -13.85 23.25
C GLY A 441 3.65 -12.39 23.08
N GLU A 442 3.78 -11.69 24.22
CA GLU A 442 4.30 -10.33 24.29
C GLU A 442 5.83 -10.34 24.45
N TYR A 443 6.52 -9.48 23.69
CA TYR A 443 7.97 -9.36 23.68
C TYR A 443 8.40 -7.91 23.80
N GLU A 444 9.46 -7.68 24.59
CA GLU A 444 10.22 -6.44 24.56
C GLU A 444 11.27 -6.53 23.44
N VAL A 445 11.34 -5.51 22.59
CA VAL A 445 12.33 -5.35 21.53
C VAL A 445 13.19 -4.16 21.89
N THR A 446 14.49 -4.34 22.02
CA THR A 446 15.42 -3.25 22.36
C THR A 446 16.42 -3.03 21.25
N THR A 447 16.33 -1.90 20.55
CA THR A 447 17.30 -1.48 19.54
C THR A 447 18.38 -0.66 20.20
N THR A 448 19.66 -0.97 19.94
CA THR A 448 20.82 -0.33 20.54
C THR A 448 21.78 0.21 19.49
N VAL A 449 22.16 1.48 19.63
CA VAL A 449 23.11 2.21 18.78
C VAL A 449 24.09 2.99 19.63
N ASP A 450 25.39 2.73 19.47
CA ASP A 450 26.47 3.43 20.19
C ASP A 450 26.28 3.52 21.73
N GLY A 451 25.59 2.53 22.31
CA GLY A 451 25.30 2.44 23.74
C GLY A 451 24.06 3.20 24.20
N ASN A 452 23.31 3.83 23.29
CA ASN A 452 21.93 4.28 23.51
C ASN A 452 20.97 3.15 23.12
N SER A 453 19.90 2.97 23.89
CA SER A 453 18.91 1.93 23.62
C SER A 453 17.51 2.50 23.69
N VAL A 454 16.65 2.08 22.76
CA VAL A 454 15.21 2.29 22.79
C VAL A 454 14.53 0.93 22.92
N THR A 455 13.47 0.84 23.73
CA THR A 455 12.74 -0.40 23.97
C THR A 455 11.27 -0.24 23.60
N ASP A 456 10.81 -1.07 22.69
CA ASP A 456 9.45 -1.17 22.19
C ASP A 456 8.81 -2.50 22.61
N GLN A 457 7.50 -2.63 22.40
CA GLN A 457 6.75 -3.86 22.66
C GLN A 457 6.06 -4.35 21.39
N ILE A 458 6.07 -5.67 21.20
CA ILE A 458 5.30 -6.34 20.15
C ILE A 458 4.56 -7.54 20.74
N THR A 459 3.33 -7.75 20.26
CA THR A 459 2.54 -8.95 20.56
C THR A 459 2.47 -9.81 19.32
N LEU A 460 2.93 -11.05 19.43
CA LEU A 460 2.95 -12.01 18.34
C LEU A 460 1.86 -13.07 18.55
N GLY A 461 1.02 -13.26 17.53
CA GLY A 461 0.05 -14.35 17.42
C GLY A 461 0.64 -15.64 16.87
N ALA A 462 -0.17 -16.69 16.80
CA ALA A 462 0.23 -17.95 16.16
C ALA A 462 0.09 -17.83 14.64
N ASP A 463 1.06 -18.40 13.92
CA ASP A 463 1.05 -18.48 12.46
C ASP A 463 1.10 -17.10 11.77
N GLU A 464 1.62 -16.08 12.46
CA GLU A 464 1.77 -14.72 11.94
C GLU A 464 3.18 -14.46 11.41
N VAL A 465 3.28 -13.50 10.50
CA VAL A 465 4.56 -13.01 9.96
C VAL A 465 4.65 -11.50 10.15
N TRP A 466 5.77 -11.05 10.70
CA TRP A 466 6.02 -9.64 11.03
C TRP A 466 7.34 -9.16 10.44
N GLY A 467 7.36 -7.93 9.95
CA GLY A 467 8.57 -7.13 9.76
C GLY A 467 8.74 -6.18 10.93
N LEU A 468 9.92 -6.15 11.54
CA LEU A 468 10.31 -5.07 12.45
C LEU A 468 11.18 -4.11 11.65
N LEU A 469 10.65 -2.92 11.37
CA LEU A 469 11.39 -1.85 10.72
C LEU A 469 12.20 -1.14 11.79
N LEU A 470 13.51 -1.23 11.70
CA LEU A 470 14.46 -0.79 12.71
C LEU A 470 15.18 0.45 12.23
N ASP A 471 15.33 1.41 13.13
CA ASP A 471 16.19 2.57 12.97
C ASP A 471 16.83 2.95 14.33
N GLU A 472 17.46 4.12 14.41
CA GLU A 472 18.06 4.61 15.65
C GLU A 472 17.02 4.94 16.74
N GLN A 473 15.74 5.05 16.38
CA GLN A 473 14.64 5.48 17.24
C GLN A 473 13.83 4.31 17.81
N GLY A 474 13.97 3.10 17.28
CA GLY A 474 13.31 1.92 17.84
C GLY A 474 13.00 0.84 16.81
N ALA A 475 11.91 0.14 17.06
CA ALA A 475 11.35 -0.88 16.19
C ALA A 475 9.87 -0.58 15.91
N LEU A 476 9.53 -0.39 14.63
CA LEU A 476 8.15 -0.27 14.18
C LEU A 476 7.66 -1.64 13.66
N PRO A 477 6.66 -2.26 14.30
CA PRO A 477 6.14 -3.55 13.87
C PRO A 477 5.15 -3.40 12.72
N LEU A 478 5.31 -4.23 11.67
CA LEU A 478 4.41 -4.33 10.53
C LEU A 478 3.97 -5.78 10.35
N GLN A 479 2.67 -6.05 10.44
CA GLN A 479 2.15 -7.40 10.22
C GLN A 479 2.05 -7.69 8.72
N MET A 480 2.86 -8.63 8.25
CA MET A 480 2.88 -9.05 6.85
C MET A 480 1.88 -10.18 6.58
N PHE A 481 1.58 -11.03 7.57
CA PHE A 481 0.64 -12.14 7.46
C PHE A 481 -0.09 -12.44 8.78
#